data_AF-A0A2J6HTC9-F1
#
_entry.id   AF-A0A2J6HTC9-F1
#
_cell.length_a   1.000
_cell.length_b   1.000
_cell.length_c   1.000
_cell.angle_alpha   90.00
_cell.angle_beta   90.00
_cell.angle_gamma   90.00
#
_symmetry.space_group_name_H-M   'P 1'
#
loop_
_entity.id
_entity.type
_entity.pdbx_description
1 polymer ?
#
loop_
_entity_poly.entity_id
_entity_poly.type
_entity_poly.pdbx_seq_one_letter_code
_entity_poly.pdbx_strand_id
1 'polypeptide(L)' 'MAKKVVASLQSSGKEFAKVIKMTKSSKSGAYTFKEEVIPTDQVKDYFDKK' A
#
# COMPACT_ATOMS: atom_id res chain seq x y z
N MET A 1 -27.14 36.81 0.83
CA MET A 1 -27.16 35.44 0.27
C MET A 1 -25.97 34.67 0.82
N ALA A 2 -26.18 33.76 1.77
CA ALA A 2 -25.10 32.92 2.29
C ALA A 2 -24.83 31.80 1.28
N LYS A 3 -23.64 31.82 0.67
CA LYS A 3 -23.21 30.75 -0.25
C LYS A 3 -22.93 29.51 0.60
N LYS A 4 -23.92 28.62 0.72
CA LYS A 4 -23.78 27.35 1.42
C LYS A 4 -22.80 26.49 0.63
N VAL A 5 -21.54 26.51 1.04
CA VAL A 5 -20.52 25.59 0.53
C VAL A 5 -20.81 24.23 1.14
N VAL A 6 -21.32 23.31 0.33
CA VAL A 6 -21.45 21.90 0.73
C VAL A 6 -20.15 21.22 0.34
N ALA A 7 -19.31 20.93 1.33
CA ALA A 7 -18.11 20.14 1.13
C ALA A 7 -18.52 18.71 0.75
N SER A 8 -18.28 18.30 -0.50
CA SER A 8 -18.44 16.92 -0.92
C SER A 8 -17.32 16.09 -0.31
N LEU A 9 -17.65 15.07 0.49
CA LEU A 9 -16.68 14.08 0.95
C LEU A 9 -16.28 13.21 -0.24
N GLN A 10 -15.01 13.28 -0.67
CA GLN A 10 -14.51 12.39 -1.71
C GLN A 10 -14.42 10.97 -1.13
N SER A 11 -15.40 10.12 -1.46
CA SER A 11 -15.46 8.73 -0.99
C SER A 11 -14.36 7.84 -1.56
N SER A 12 -13.73 8.27 -2.65
CA SER A 12 -12.60 7.60 -3.29
C SER A 12 -11.28 8.14 -2.75
N GLY A 13 -10.95 7.75 -1.51
CA GLY A 13 -9.58 7.80 -1.04
C GLY A 13 -8.72 6.83 -1.86
N LYS A 14 -7.42 7.14 -2.04
CA LYS A 14 -6.49 6.18 -2.64
C LYS A 14 -6.54 4.90 -1.79
N GLU A 15 -6.92 3.79 -2.42
CA GLU A 15 -6.92 2.50 -1.74
C GLU A 15 -5.47 2.07 -1.53
N PHE A 16 -5.13 1.76 -0.29
CA PHE A 16 -3.81 1.27 0.09
C PHE A 16 -3.94 -0.18 0.56
N ALA A 17 -3.04 -1.02 0.06
CA ALA A 17 -2.91 -2.40 0.49
C ALA A 17 -1.64 -2.54 1.34
N LYS A 18 -1.76 -3.30 2.44
CA LYS A 18 -0.58 -3.78 3.17
C LYS A 18 -0.06 -5.02 2.48
N VAL A 19 1.15 -4.94 1.93
CA VAL A 19 1.84 -6.08 1.31
C VAL A 19 2.85 -6.68 2.28
N ILE A 20 2.90 -8.01 2.33
CA ILE A 20 3.82 -8.76 3.17
C ILE A 20 4.68 -9.63 2.24
N LYS A 21 5.96 -9.27 2.09
CA LYS A 21 6.92 -10.03 1.27
C LYS A 21 7.87 -10.81 2.16
N MET A 22 8.05 -12.08 1.84
CA MET A 22 9.06 -12.91 2.49
C MET A 22 10.42 -12.63 1.85
N THR A 23 11.39 -12.21 2.66
CA THR A 23 12.78 -11.97 2.23
C THR A 23 13.70 -12.96 2.93
N LYS A 24 14.70 -13.47 2.22
CA LYS A 24 15.69 -14.37 2.79
C LYS A 24 16.82 -13.54 3.39
N SER A 25 17.08 -13.71 4.69
CA SER A 25 18.21 -13.08 5.36
C SER A 25 19.53 -13.67 4.84
N SER A 26 20.40 -12.82 4.31
CA SER A 26 21.73 -13.22 3.82
C SER A 26 22.65 -13.72 4.94
N LYS A 27 22.41 -13.29 6.18
CA LYS A 27 23.25 -13.61 7.34
C LYS A 27 22.92 -14.96 7.97
N SER A 28 21.64 -15.32 8.06
CA SER A 28 21.19 -16.51 8.78
C SER A 28 20.46 -17.53 7.91
N GLY A 29 20.17 -17.21 6.64
CA GLY A 29 19.35 -18.06 5.76
C GLY A 29 17.88 -18.15 6.15
N ALA A 30 17.49 -17.55 7.29
CA ALA A 30 16.11 -17.50 7.77
C ALA A 30 15.27 -16.55 6.91
N TYR A 31 13.98 -16.83 6.85
CA TYR A 31 13.01 -15.97 6.19
C TYR A 31 12.47 -14.92 7.17
N THR A 32 12.44 -13.67 6.71
CA THR A 32 11.88 -12.54 7.45
C THR A 32 10.78 -11.90 6.62
N PHE A 33 9.69 -11.55 7.27
CA PHE A 33 8.59 -10.83 6.64
C PHE A 33 8.88 -9.33 6.64
N LYS A 34 8.77 -8.71 5.47
CA LYS A 34 8.82 -7.26 5.31
C LYS A 34 7.42 -6.77 4.95
N GLU A 35 6.87 -5.89 5.78
CA GLU A 35 5.57 -5.25 5.55
C GLU A 35 5.77 -3.86 4.95
N GLU A 36 4.99 -3.53 3.92
CA GLU A 36 4.97 -2.20 3.29
C GLU A 36 3.53 -1.83 2.93
N VAL A 37 3.18 -0.54 3.00
CA VAL A 37 1.84 -0.05 2.62
C VAL A 37 1.97 0.69 1.31
N ILE A 38 1.34 0.18 0.26
CA ILE A 38 1.44 0.71 -1.10
C ILE A 38 0.04 0.90 -1.71
N PRO A 39 -0.12 1.78 -2.71
CA PRO A 39 -1.37 1.89 -3.46
C PRO A 39 -1.76 0.54 -4.07
N THR A 40 -3.05 0.20 -4.08
CA THR A 40 -3.56 -1.08 -4.60
C THR A 40 -3.09 -1.35 -6.04
N ASP A 41 -2.98 -0.31 -6.86
CA ASP A 41 -2.54 -0.40 -8.25
C ASP A 41 -1.10 -0.90 -8.40
N GLN A 42 -0.24 -0.65 -7.41
CA GLN A 42 1.19 -0.97 -7.43
C GLN A 42 1.51 -2.32 -6.78
N VAL A 43 0.50 -3.02 -6.25
CA VAL A 43 0.67 -4.29 -5.56
C VAL A 43 1.28 -5.35 -6.47
N LYS A 44 0.83 -5.42 -7.72
CA LYS A 44 1.33 -6.40 -8.69
C LYS A 44 2.81 -6.17 -9.01
N ASP A 45 3.17 -4.93 -9.34
CA ASP A 45 4.55 -4.53 -9.66
C ASP A 45 5.50 -4.74 -8.47
N TYR A 46 5.01 -4.59 -7.24
CA TYR A 46 5.79 -4.83 -6.03
C TYR A 46 6.23 -6.29 -5.89
N PHE A 47 5.35 -7.25 -6.25
CA PHE A 47 5.67 -8.67 -6.19
C PHE A 47 6.41 -9.18 -7.43
N ASP A 48 6.22 -8.56 -8.59
CA ASP A 48 6.92 -8.92 -9.84
C ASP A 48 8.41 -8.54 -9.82
N LYS A 49 8.81 -7.57 -8.98
CA LYS A 49 10.22 -7.28 -8.70
C LYS A 49 10.86 -8.44 -7.94
N LYS A 50 11.57 -9.30 -8.69
CA LYS A 50 12.38 -10.41 -8.17
C LYS A 50 13.53 -9.92 -7.29
#